data_AF-A0A0G1D919-F1
#
_entry.id   AF-A0A0G1D919-F1
#
_cell.length_a   1.000
_cell.length_b   1.000
_cell.length_c   1.000
_cell.angle_alpha   90.00
_cell.angle_beta   90.00
_cell.angle_gamma   90.00
#
_symmetry.space_group_name_H-M   'P 1'
#
loop_
_entity.id
_entity.type
_entity.pdbx_description
1 polymer ?
#
loop_
_entity_poly.entity_id
_entity_poly.type
_entity_poly.pdbx_seq_one_letter_code
_entity_poly.pdbx_strand_id
1 'polypeptide(L)'
;MTDCIFCNIVAGTTPCHTVWEDEKYLAFLSIFPNTEGFTVVITKDHYPSYAFDMPDDVLSGLVLVAKKVGKLIDEKLDDVGRTGMIFEGFGVDHLHVKLFPMHGTKTDAWRERKSHVEKYFDYYEGYISSHDSARADDAVLAEIAKKIRS
;
A
#
# COMPACT_ATOMS: atom_id res chain seq x y z
N MET A 1 21.86 15.46 4.02
CA MET A 1 20.78 15.19 4.99
C MET A 1 19.49 15.31 4.21
N THR A 2 18.87 14.16 3.92
CA THR A 2 17.56 14.10 3.28
C THR A 2 16.52 14.60 4.27
N ASP A 3 15.69 15.57 3.88
CA ASP A 3 14.54 16.06 4.64
C ASP A 3 13.40 15.01 4.59
N CYS A 4 13.70 13.79 5.05
CA CYS A 4 12.80 12.66 5.03
C CYS A 4 12.06 12.56 6.37
N ILE A 5 10.75 12.82 6.35
CA ILE A 5 9.91 12.73 7.54
C ILE A 5 9.87 11.31 8.15
N PHE A 6 10.02 10.26 7.35
CA PHE A 6 10.08 8.88 7.86
C PHE A 6 11.40 8.58 8.56
N CYS A 7 12.54 9.12 8.09
CA CYS A 7 13.80 9.05 8.83
C CYS A 7 13.69 9.77 10.19
N ASN A 8 12.99 10.92 10.23
CA ASN A 8 12.74 11.66 11.47
C ASN A 8 11.86 10.85 12.45
N ILE A 9 10.86 10.13 11.94
CA ILE A 9 10.05 9.19 12.74
C ILE A 9 10.93 8.07 13.29
N VAL A 10 11.75 7.42 12.45
CA VAL A 10 12.67 6.35 12.87
C VAL A 10 13.68 6.85 13.91
N ALA A 11 14.17 8.08 13.77
CA ALA A 11 15.07 8.72 14.72
C ALA A 11 14.37 9.20 16.01
N GLY A 12 13.04 9.11 16.10
CA GLY A 12 12.27 9.58 17.25
C GLY A 12 12.21 11.11 17.39
N THR A 13 12.55 11.87 16.34
CA THR A 13 12.49 13.34 16.35
C THR A 13 11.11 13.89 15.99
N THR A 14 10.22 13.04 15.46
CA THR A 14 8.81 13.34 15.16
C THR A 14 7.91 12.29 15.81
N PRO A 15 6.77 12.69 16.42
CA PRO A 15 5.85 11.72 17.03
C PRO A 15 5.26 10.77 15.98
N CYS A 16 5.05 9.52 16.36
CA CYS A 16 4.29 8.55 15.57
C CYS A 16 3.46 7.65 16.50
N HIS A 17 2.42 7.03 15.94
CA HIS A 17 1.58 6.06 16.65
C HIS A 17 1.92 4.66 16.15
N THR A 18 2.92 4.05 16.77
CA THR A 18 3.45 2.73 16.39
C THR A 18 2.40 1.63 16.55
N VAL A 19 2.24 0.83 15.50
CA VAL A 19 1.41 -0.38 15.45
C VAL A 19 2.26 -1.63 15.67
N TRP A 20 3.47 -1.64 15.08
CA TRP A 20 4.40 -2.76 15.15
C TRP A 20 5.82 -2.30 14.79
N GLU A 21 6.85 -2.92 15.37
CA GLU A 21 8.24 -2.56 15.13
C GLU A 21 9.19 -3.76 15.34
N ASP A 22 10.27 -3.80 14.58
CA ASP A 22 11.44 -4.65 14.86
C ASP A 22 12.76 -3.90 14.57
N GLU A 23 13.88 -4.63 14.45
CA GLU A 23 15.19 -4.05 14.17
C GLU A 23 15.26 -3.33 12.81
N LYS A 24 14.50 -3.78 11.80
CA LYS A 24 14.62 -3.33 10.40
C LYS A 24 13.42 -2.57 9.87
N TYR A 25 12.26 -2.67 10.52
CA TYR A 25 11.00 -2.16 10.01
C TYR A 25 10.20 -1.48 11.11
N LEU A 26 9.35 -0.55 10.69
CA LEU A 26 8.43 0.18 11.56
C LEU A 26 7.07 0.30 10.87
N ALA A 27 6.00 0.06 11.61
CA ALA A 27 4.63 0.27 11.18
C ALA A 27 3.92 1.25 12.11
N PHE A 28 3.28 2.28 11.56
CA PHE A 28 2.63 3.33 12.31
C PHE A 28 1.38 3.84 11.59
N LEU A 29 0.43 4.41 12.35
CA LEU A 29 -0.77 5.00 11.78
C LEU A 29 -0.42 6.29 11.00
N SER A 30 -1.01 6.45 9.82
CA SER A 30 -0.94 7.74 9.12
C SER A 30 -1.70 8.80 9.92
N ILE A 31 -1.15 10.01 10.01
CA ILE A 31 -1.86 11.18 10.54
C ILE A 31 -2.89 11.74 9.56
N PHE A 32 -2.87 11.28 8.30
CA PHE A 32 -3.87 11.57 7.27
C PHE A 32 -4.53 10.25 6.83
N PRO A 33 -5.33 9.60 7.70
CA PRO A 33 -5.96 8.34 7.37
C PRO A 33 -7.11 8.56 6.38
N ASN A 34 -7.26 7.67 5.41
CA ASN A 34 -8.44 7.61 4.54
C ASN A 34 -9.43 6.48 4.94
N THR A 35 -9.08 5.72 5.98
CA THR A 35 -9.92 4.71 6.63
C THR A 35 -9.39 4.47 8.06
N GLU A 36 -10.23 3.99 8.98
CA GLU A 36 -9.79 3.67 10.34
C GLU A 36 -8.71 2.58 10.30
N GLY A 37 -7.64 2.73 11.09
CA GLY A 37 -6.50 1.81 11.09
C GLY A 37 -5.55 1.92 9.89
N PHE A 38 -5.69 2.93 9.01
CA PHE A 38 -4.78 3.13 7.89
C PHE A 38 -3.33 3.26 8.37
N THR A 39 -2.50 2.28 7.99
CA THR A 39 -1.17 2.07 8.54
C THR A 39 -0.12 2.17 7.44
N VAL A 40 1.00 2.81 7.73
CA VAL A 40 2.18 2.86 6.87
C VAL A 40 3.24 1.94 7.44
N VAL A 41 3.80 1.05 6.63
CA VAL A 41 4.93 0.19 6.99
C VAL A 41 6.15 0.62 6.18
N ILE A 42 7.28 0.81 6.85
CA ILE A 42 8.52 1.32 6.26
C ILE A 42 9.71 0.44 6.63
N THR A 43 10.77 0.52 5.83
CA THR A 43 12.12 0.16 6.28
C THR A 43 12.64 1.23 7.24
N LYS A 44 13.43 0.85 8.24
CA LYS A 44 14.13 1.81 9.11
C LYS A 44 15.29 2.48 8.38
N ASP A 45 16.03 1.71 7.59
CA ASP A 45 17.00 2.24 6.64
C ASP A 45 16.28 3.01 5.53
N HIS A 46 16.90 4.09 5.08
CA HIS A 46 16.37 4.91 4.01
C HIS A 46 16.66 4.27 2.64
N TYR A 47 15.59 4.07 1.89
CA TYR A 47 15.59 3.65 0.51
C TYR A 47 14.66 4.57 -0.29
N PRO A 48 14.94 4.89 -1.56
CA PRO A 48 13.99 5.60 -2.41
C PRO A 48 12.61 4.94 -2.44
N SER A 49 11.59 5.75 -2.65
CA SER A 49 10.18 5.32 -2.52
C SER A 49 9.69 4.32 -3.57
N TYR A 50 10.34 4.24 -4.75
CA TYR A 50 9.88 3.36 -5.81
C TYR A 50 10.30 1.90 -5.56
N ALA A 51 9.32 1.09 -5.17
CA ALA A 51 9.53 -0.29 -4.72
C ALA A 51 10.23 -1.19 -5.75
N PHE A 52 10.00 -0.99 -7.04
CA PHE A 52 10.56 -1.85 -8.09
C PHE A 52 12.03 -1.56 -8.41
N ASP A 53 12.62 -0.50 -7.87
CA ASP A 53 14.06 -0.23 -7.97
C ASP A 53 14.85 -0.86 -6.80
N MET A 54 14.17 -1.47 -5.84
CA MET A 54 14.79 -1.98 -4.61
C MET A 54 15.37 -3.38 -4.78
N PRO A 55 16.42 -3.73 -4.02
CA PRO A 55 16.88 -5.12 -3.93
C PRO A 55 15.75 -6.07 -3.53
N ASP A 56 15.74 -7.27 -4.12
CA ASP A 56 14.69 -8.27 -3.91
C ASP A 56 14.48 -8.63 -2.43
N ASP A 57 15.56 -8.68 -1.64
CA ASP A 57 15.51 -8.99 -0.21
C ASP A 57 14.89 -7.86 0.61
N VAL A 58 15.15 -6.60 0.24
CA VAL A 58 14.55 -5.41 0.85
C VAL A 58 13.05 -5.37 0.56
N LEU A 59 12.66 -5.51 -0.71
CA LEU A 59 11.26 -5.48 -1.12
C LEU A 59 10.48 -6.66 -0.53
N SER A 60 10.99 -7.88 -0.67
CA SER A 60 10.32 -9.07 -0.14
C SER A 60 10.19 -9.03 1.38
N GLY A 61 11.22 -8.54 2.09
CA GLY A 61 11.17 -8.34 3.53
C GLY A 61 10.07 -7.37 3.96
N LEU A 62 9.96 -6.21 3.29
CA LEU A 62 8.89 -5.25 3.55
C LEU A 62 7.49 -5.84 3.29
N VAL A 63 7.32 -6.61 2.21
CA VAL A 63 6.06 -7.30 1.89
C VAL A 63 5.68 -8.30 2.98
N LEU A 64 6.64 -9.08 3.49
CA LEU A 64 6.40 -10.05 4.57
C LEU A 64 5.98 -9.36 5.87
N VAL A 65 6.59 -8.23 6.20
CA VAL A 65 6.19 -7.41 7.35
C VAL A 65 4.80 -6.81 7.14
N ALA A 66 4.53 -6.25 5.96
CA ALA A 66 3.23 -5.68 5.64
C ALA A 66 2.11 -6.72 5.72
N LYS A 67 2.37 -7.96 5.29
CA LYS A 67 1.46 -9.10 5.49
C LYS A 67 1.20 -9.34 6.98
N LYS A 68 2.23 -9.36 7.82
CA LYS A 68 2.10 -9.58 9.27
C LYS A 68 1.26 -8.47 9.92
N VAL A 69 1.54 -7.22 9.60
CA VAL A 69 0.80 -6.06 10.11
C VAL A 69 -0.64 -6.05 9.60
N GLY A 70 -0.87 -6.37 8.32
CA GLY A 70 -2.23 -6.52 7.77
C GLY A 70 -3.06 -7.58 8.49
N LYS A 71 -2.45 -8.72 8.86
CA LYS A 71 -3.13 -9.74 9.68
C LYS A 71 -3.44 -9.26 11.10
N LEU A 72 -2.57 -8.43 11.69
CA LEU A 72 -2.83 -7.82 12.99
C LEU A 72 -4.02 -6.86 12.92
N ILE A 73 -4.09 -6.04 11.87
CA ILE A 73 -5.24 -5.15 11.60
C ILE A 73 -6.53 -5.96 11.49
N ASP A 74 -6.57 -7.00 10.63
CA ASP A 74 -7.76 -7.86 10.44
C ASP A 74 -8.23 -8.50 11.77
N GLU A 75 -7.29 -8.82 12.68
CA GLU A 75 -7.60 -9.44 13.97
C GLU A 75 -8.17 -8.43 14.98
N LYS A 76 -7.66 -7.19 14.97
CA LYS A 76 -7.97 -6.18 15.99
C LYS A 76 -9.14 -5.26 15.64
N LEU A 77 -9.51 -5.17 14.36
CA LEU A 77 -10.67 -4.39 13.91
C LEU A 77 -11.83 -5.33 13.60
N ASP A 78 -12.91 -5.22 14.39
CA ASP A 78 -13.95 -6.24 14.47
C ASP A 78 -14.69 -6.51 13.16
N ASP A 79 -14.78 -5.53 12.26
CA ASP A 79 -15.51 -5.59 10.99
C ASP A 79 -14.60 -5.72 9.74
N VAL A 80 -13.29 -5.70 9.94
CA VAL A 80 -12.30 -5.83 8.87
C VAL A 80 -12.04 -7.32 8.61
N GLY A 81 -12.43 -7.78 7.43
CA GLY A 81 -12.11 -9.14 6.97
C GLY A 81 -10.88 -9.19 6.07
N ARG A 82 -10.49 -8.05 5.50
CA ARG A 82 -9.39 -7.91 4.54
C ARG A 82 -8.74 -6.54 4.68
N THR A 83 -7.43 -6.53 4.52
CA THR A 83 -6.62 -5.31 4.42
C THR A 83 -5.93 -5.26 3.06
N GLY A 84 -6.13 -4.16 2.33
CA GLY A 84 -5.43 -3.89 1.08
C GLY A 84 -3.99 -3.47 1.31
N MET A 85 -3.12 -3.76 0.34
CA MET A 85 -1.71 -3.40 0.36
C MET A 85 -1.39 -2.56 -0.88
N ILE A 86 -0.79 -1.39 -0.70
CA ILE A 86 -0.59 -0.40 -1.76
C ILE A 86 0.87 0.08 -1.75
N PHE A 87 1.59 -0.23 -2.82
CA PHE A 87 2.85 0.41 -3.17
C PHE A 87 2.59 1.43 -4.27
N GLU A 88 2.68 2.71 -3.92
CA GLU A 88 2.45 3.81 -4.85
C GLU A 88 3.75 4.50 -5.27
N GLY A 89 4.72 4.61 -4.36
CA GLY A 89 6.00 5.28 -4.62
C GLY A 89 5.93 6.81 -4.67
N PHE A 90 4.82 7.42 -4.25
CA PHE A 90 4.66 8.88 -4.17
C PHE A 90 4.29 9.35 -2.75
N GLY A 91 4.46 10.66 -2.52
CA GLY A 91 4.14 11.34 -1.26
C GLY A 91 5.37 11.58 -0.38
N VAL A 92 6.00 10.51 0.10
CA VAL A 92 7.27 10.58 0.86
C VAL A 92 8.31 9.74 0.14
N ASP A 93 9.46 10.33 -0.17
CA ASP A 93 10.56 9.62 -0.80
C ASP A 93 11.31 8.75 0.20
N HIS A 94 10.69 7.66 0.61
CA HIS A 94 11.23 6.64 1.49
C HIS A 94 10.44 5.36 1.25
N LEU A 95 11.07 4.20 1.09
CA LEU A 95 10.38 2.96 0.77
C LEU A 95 9.30 2.63 1.82
N HIS A 96 8.04 2.62 1.37
CA HIS A 96 6.90 2.41 2.24
C HIS A 96 5.76 1.70 1.52
N VAL A 97 4.94 1.02 2.31
CA VAL A 97 3.69 0.39 1.86
C VAL A 97 2.55 0.84 2.76
N LYS A 98 1.44 1.19 2.13
CA LYS A 98 0.22 1.62 2.80
C LYS A 98 -0.70 0.40 2.96
N LEU A 99 -1.22 0.20 4.17
CA LEU A 99 -2.21 -0.80 4.49
C LEU A 99 -3.56 -0.12 4.65
N PHE A 100 -4.54 -0.60 3.89
CA PHE A 100 -5.90 -0.07 3.82
C PHE A 100 -6.90 -1.07 4.39
N PRO A 101 -7.29 -0.94 5.66
CA PRO A 101 -8.35 -1.75 6.26
C PRO A 101 -9.68 -1.60 5.52
N MET A 102 -10.23 -2.70 5.00
CA MET A 102 -11.50 -2.70 4.28
C MET A 102 -12.63 -3.01 5.26
N HIS A 103 -13.12 -2.00 5.96
CA HIS A 103 -14.23 -2.12 6.91
C HIS A 103 -15.49 -2.74 6.29
N GLY A 104 -16.25 -3.46 7.11
CA GLY A 104 -17.45 -4.20 6.70
C GLY A 104 -17.21 -5.39 5.76
N THR A 105 -15.96 -5.85 5.60
CA THR A 105 -15.62 -7.01 4.74
C THR A 105 -15.54 -8.33 5.48
N LYS A 106 -15.63 -8.34 6.82
CA LYS A 106 -15.66 -9.59 7.59
C LYS A 106 -16.95 -10.36 7.32
N THR A 107 -16.83 -11.49 6.65
CA THR A 107 -17.95 -12.35 6.25
C THR A 107 -17.57 -13.81 6.37
N ASP A 108 -18.56 -14.69 6.56
CA ASP A 108 -18.32 -16.14 6.73
C ASP A 108 -17.91 -16.85 5.44
N ALA A 109 -18.20 -16.25 4.28
CA ALA A 109 -17.88 -16.80 2.96
C ALA A 109 -17.43 -15.69 1.99
N TRP A 110 -16.68 -16.08 0.98
CA TRP A 110 -16.31 -15.18 -0.12
C TRP A 110 -17.54 -14.74 -0.89
N ARG A 111 -17.62 -13.44 -1.19
CA ARG A 111 -18.62 -12.83 -2.06
C ARG A 111 -17.95 -11.78 -2.91
N GLU A 112 -18.34 -11.73 -4.18
CA GLU A 112 -17.89 -10.68 -5.08
C GLU A 112 -18.38 -9.30 -4.58
N ARG A 113 -17.50 -8.30 -4.63
CA ARG A 113 -17.83 -6.89 -4.40
C ARG A 113 -17.31 -6.09 -5.58
N LYS A 114 -18.23 -5.48 -6.33
CA LYS A 114 -17.88 -4.63 -7.47
C LYS A 114 -17.99 -3.16 -7.08
N SER A 115 -17.06 -2.37 -7.59
CA SER A 115 -17.20 -0.91 -7.58
C SER A 115 -18.34 -0.51 -8.52
N HIS A 116 -19.06 0.55 -8.18
CA HIS A 116 -20.00 1.22 -9.08
C HIS A 116 -19.35 2.38 -9.85
N VAL A 117 -18.04 2.60 -9.64
CA VAL A 117 -17.26 3.59 -10.37
C VAL A 117 -16.82 2.98 -11.69
N GLU A 118 -17.22 3.61 -12.79
CA GLU A 118 -16.79 3.28 -14.16
C GLU A 118 -15.94 4.44 -14.68
N LYS A 119 -14.64 4.42 -14.34
CA LYS A 119 -13.70 5.48 -14.73
C LYS A 119 -12.45 4.87 -15.37
N TYR A 120 -12.04 5.43 -16.51
CA TYR A 120 -10.73 5.19 -17.10
C TYR A 120 -9.81 6.38 -16.79
N PHE A 121 -8.53 6.10 -16.51
CA PHE A 121 -7.54 7.13 -16.19
C PHE A 121 -6.57 7.29 -17.37
N ASP A 122 -6.65 8.42 -18.08
CA ASP A 122 -5.67 8.76 -19.13
C ASP A 122 -4.32 9.21 -18.55
N TYR A 123 -4.34 9.77 -17.34
CA TYR A 123 -3.17 10.26 -16.61
C TYR A 123 -3.27 9.89 -15.13
N TYR A 124 -2.13 9.82 -14.45
CA TYR A 124 -2.09 9.61 -13.01
C TYR A 124 -2.67 10.82 -12.27
N GLU A 125 -3.69 10.60 -11.44
CA GLU A 125 -4.42 11.67 -10.74
C GLU A 125 -3.91 11.94 -9.31
N GLY A 126 -2.78 11.34 -8.91
CA GLY A 126 -2.29 11.42 -7.53
C GLY A 126 -2.83 10.34 -6.59
N TYR A 127 -3.50 9.32 -7.13
CA TYR A 127 -3.87 8.08 -6.44
C TYR A 127 -3.99 6.94 -7.45
N ILE A 128 -3.95 5.71 -6.95
CA ILE A 128 -4.28 4.50 -7.73
C ILE A 128 -5.56 3.87 -7.20
N SER A 129 -6.26 3.14 -8.07
CA SER A 129 -7.50 2.46 -7.74
C SER A 129 -7.52 1.05 -8.33
N SER A 130 -8.31 0.17 -7.73
CA SER A 130 -8.53 -1.20 -8.19
C SER A 130 -9.91 -1.41 -8.81
N HIS A 131 -10.68 -0.35 -9.10
CA HIS A 131 -11.96 -0.52 -9.79
C HIS A 131 -11.74 -0.80 -11.28
N ASP A 132 -12.66 -1.53 -11.87
CA ASP A 132 -12.70 -1.75 -13.32
C ASP A 132 -13.30 -0.53 -14.04
N SER A 133 -13.25 -0.55 -15.37
CA SER A 133 -13.96 0.36 -16.27
C SER A 133 -14.67 -0.47 -17.35
N ALA A 134 -15.16 0.17 -18.41
CA ALA A 134 -15.70 -0.53 -19.57
C ALA A 134 -14.69 -1.55 -20.14
N ARG A 135 -15.19 -2.69 -20.62
CA ARG A 135 -14.37 -3.71 -21.29
C ARG A 135 -13.68 -3.10 -22.52
N ALA A 136 -12.35 -3.22 -22.57
CA ALA A 136 -11.56 -2.81 -23.73
C ALA A 136 -11.68 -3.79 -24.90
N ASP A 137 -11.38 -3.30 -26.11
CA ASP A 137 -11.33 -4.10 -27.33
C ASP A 137 -10.14 -5.08 -27.31
N ASP A 138 -10.38 -6.35 -27.68
CA ASP A 138 -9.37 -7.41 -27.60
C ASP A 138 -8.18 -7.16 -28.55
N ALA A 139 -8.38 -6.49 -29.70
CA ALA A 139 -7.29 -6.16 -30.61
C ALA A 139 -6.42 -5.02 -30.05
N VAL A 140 -7.04 -4.02 -29.41
CA VAL A 140 -6.32 -2.96 -28.68
C VAL A 140 -5.49 -3.56 -27.54
N LEU A 141 -6.08 -4.47 -26.75
CA LEU A 141 -5.36 -5.18 -25.68
C LEU A 141 -4.17 -5.98 -26.20
N ALA A 142 -4.30 -6.64 -27.35
CA ALA A 142 -3.22 -7.40 -27.97
C ALA A 142 -2.04 -6.49 -28.38
N GLU A 143 -2.30 -5.32 -28.95
CA GLU A 143 -1.26 -4.36 -29.31
C GLU A 143 -0.56 -3.75 -28.09
N ILE A 144 -1.31 -3.44 -27.02
CA ILE A 144 -0.72 -2.98 -25.75
C ILE A 144 0.18 -4.06 -25.14
N ALA A 145 -0.30 -5.31 -25.10
CA ALA A 145 0.49 -6.43 -24.58
C ALA A 145 1.77 -6.65 -25.39
N LYS A 146 1.71 -6.52 -26.72
CA LYS A 146 2.88 -6.59 -27.59
C LYS A 146 3.88 -5.47 -27.31
N LYS A 147 3.41 -4.23 -27.14
CA LYS A 147 4.24 -3.06 -26.79
C LYS A 147 4.94 -3.22 -25.44
N ILE A 148 4.29 -3.85 -24.45
CA ILE A 148 4.91 -4.08 -23.12
C ILE A 148 5.98 -5.17 -23.18
N ARG A 149 5.84 -6.15 -24.07
CA ARG A 149 6.77 -7.30 -24.19
C ARG A 149 7.99 -7.04 -25.08
N SER A 150 7.97 -5.97 -25.88
CA SER A 150 9.06 -5.58 -26.78
C SER A 150 10.16 -4.83 -26.04
#